data_AF-A0A3M2L6F2-F1
#
_entry.id   AF-A0A3M2L6F2-F1
#
_cell.length_a   1.000
_cell.length_b   1.000
_cell.length_c   1.000
_cell.angle_alpha   90.00
_cell.angle_beta   90.00
_cell.angle_gamma   90.00
#
_symmetry.space_group_name_H-M   'P 1'
#
loop_
_entity.id
_entity.type
_entity.pdbx_description
1 polymer ?
#
loop_
_entity_poly.entity_id
_entity_poly.type
_entity_poly.pdbx_seq_one_letter_code
_entity_poly.pdbx_strand_id
1 'polypeptide(L)' 'MWVIADAGYDGPRLAFLLSDLPVRVLARMRSDRVLRRPAALAARHQGTPAPPRWRVRVRRPRDLG' A
#
# COMPACT_ATOMS: atom_id res chain seq x y z
N MET A 1 -0.08 -4.25 26.05
CA MET A 1 0.24 -5.69 25.91
C MET A 1 0.67 -5.98 24.48
N TRP A 2 1.58 -6.93 24.26
CA TRP A 2 2.01 -7.34 22.92
C TRP A 2 1.31 -8.63 22.50
N VAL A 3 0.88 -8.69 21.25
CA VAL A 3 0.42 -9.91 20.58
C VAL A 3 1.42 -10.21 19.47
N ILE A 4 2.09 -11.35 19.59
CA ILE A 4 3.08 -11.80 18.62
C ILE A 4 2.48 -12.97 17.83
N ALA A 5 2.49 -12.88 16.51
CA ALA A 5 1.91 -13.89 15.63
C ALA A 5 2.88 -14.31 14.52
N ASP A 6 2.90 -15.60 14.20
CA ASP A 6 3.73 -16.13 13.12
C ASP A 6 3.00 -16.07 11.76
N ALA A 7 3.73 -16.43 10.70
CA ALA A 7 3.36 -16.34 9.30
C ALA A 7 2.10 -17.13 8.88
N GLY A 8 1.60 -18.03 9.74
CA GLY A 8 0.30 -18.69 9.57
C GLY A 8 -0.91 -17.77 9.83
N TYR A 9 -0.70 -16.66 10.53
CA TYR A 9 -1.73 -15.69 10.89
C TYR A 9 -1.68 -14.45 10.00
N ASP A 10 -2.85 -13.88 9.72
CA ASP A 10 -2.98 -12.64 8.94
C ASP A 10 -2.74 -11.43 9.86
N GLY A 11 -1.50 -10.95 9.88
CA GLY A 11 -1.07 -9.79 10.67
C GLY A 11 -1.91 -8.52 10.40
N PRO A 12 -2.08 -8.09 9.14
CA PRO A 12 -2.95 -6.97 8.80
C PRO A 12 -4.39 -7.12 9.30
N ARG A 13 -5.00 -8.31 9.16
CA ARG A 13 -6.36 -8.57 9.67
C ARG A 13 -6.41 -8.49 11.20
N LEU A 14 -5.40 -9.03 11.89
CA LEU A 14 -5.32 -8.97 13.35
C LEU A 14 -5.17 -7.51 13.84
N ALA A 15 -4.34 -6.72 13.19
CA ALA A 15 -4.19 -5.29 13.49
C ALA A 15 -5.48 -4.50 13.26
N PHE A 16 -6.25 -4.84 12.22
CA PHE A 16 -7.56 -4.24 11.97
C PHE A 16 -8.60 -4.61 13.04
N LEU A 17 -8.71 -5.88 13.39
CA LEU A 17 -9.71 -6.36 14.37
C LEU A 17 -9.44 -5.86 15.79
N LEU A 18 -8.17 -5.64 16.13
CA LEU A 18 -7.75 -5.21 17.47
C LEU A 18 -7.48 -3.70 17.54
N SER A 19 -7.87 -2.91 16.54
CA SER A 19 -7.52 -1.48 16.44
C SER A 19 -7.99 -0.65 17.64
N ASP A 20 -9.07 -1.08 18.28
CA ASP A 20 -9.72 -0.34 19.36
C ASP A 20 -9.25 -0.82 20.75
N LEU A 21 -8.35 -1.79 20.79
CA LEU A 21 -7.80 -2.34 22.03
C LEU A 21 -6.40 -1.78 22.30
N PRO A 22 -5.98 -1.63 23.56
CA PRO A 22 -4.65 -1.12 23.94
C PRO A 22 -3.55 -2.20 23.78
N VAL A 23 -3.50 -2.83 22.60
CA VAL A 23 -2.57 -3.89 22.25
C VAL A 23 -1.74 -3.51 21.04
N ARG A 24 -0.50 -4.00 21.00
CA ARG A 24 0.36 -3.88 19.81
C ARG A 24 0.58 -5.24 19.18
N VAL A 25 0.45 -5.30 17.85
CA VAL A 25 0.64 -6.51 17.07
C VAL A 25 2.02 -6.48 16.40
N LEU A 26 2.82 -7.52 16.63
CA LEU A 26 4.03 -7.81 15.86
C LEU A 26 3.82 -9.15 15.16
N ALA A 27 3.77 -9.13 13.83
CA ALA A 27 3.52 -10.33 13.05
C ALA A 27 4.61 -10.58 12.02
N ARG A 28 5.03 -11.84 11.86
CA ARG A 28 5.86 -12.25 10.73
C ARG A 28 4.99 -12.35 9.48
N MET A 29 5.31 -11.56 8.48
CA MET A 29 4.64 -11.66 7.19
C MET A 29 5.10 -12.90 6.43
N ARG A 30 4.14 -13.63 5.84
CA ARG A 30 4.42 -14.65 4.84
C ARG A 30 4.89 -14.01 3.53
N SER A 31 5.95 -14.55 2.94
CA SER A 31 6.59 -13.97 1.75
C SER A 31 5.71 -14.05 0.48
N ASP A 32 4.78 -15.00 0.43
CA ASP A 32 3.81 -15.17 -0.66
C ASP A 32 2.65 -14.17 -0.59
N ARG A 33 2.56 -13.37 0.47
CA ARG A 33 1.50 -12.36 0.60
C ARG A 33 1.77 -11.18 -0.32
N VAL A 34 0.82 -10.95 -1.24
CA VAL A 34 0.81 -9.76 -2.11
C VAL A 34 0.19 -8.59 -1.33
N LEU A 35 0.96 -7.52 -1.14
CA LEU A 35 0.49 -6.29 -0.49
C LEU A 35 0.17 -5.21 -1.53
N ARG A 36 -0.98 -4.57 -1.38
CA ARG A 36 -1.38 -3.43 -2.20
C ARG A 36 -0.83 -2.15 -1.57
N ARG A 37 -0.06 -1.36 -2.34
CA ARG A 37 0.29 0.01 -1.94
C ARG A 37 -1.00 0.81 -1.72
N PRO A 38 -1.14 1.56 -0.61
CA PRO A 38 -2.28 2.43 -0.40
C PRO A 38 -2.52 3.29 -1.65
N ALA A 39 -3.78 3.43 -2.06
CA ALA A 39 -4.12 4.42 -3.06
C ALA A 39 -3.58 5.76 -2.57
N ALA A 40 -2.91 6.53 -3.43
CA ALA A 40 -2.55 7.89 -3.08
C ALA A 40 -3.86 8.56 -2.66
N LEU A 41 -3.97 8.88 -1.37
CA LEU A 41 -5.06 9.70 -0.89
C LEU A 41 -4.88 11.00 -1.66
N ALA A 42 -5.72 11.24 -2.66
CA ALA A 42 -5.64 12.44 -3.49
C ALA A 42 -5.48 13.59 -2.50
N ALA A 43 -4.38 14.33 -2.62
CA ALA A 43 -4.09 15.45 -1.74
C ALA A 43 -5.39 16.23 -1.60
N ARG A 44 -5.94 16.29 -0.37
CA ARG A 44 -7.26 16.86 -0.11
C ARG A 44 -7.36 18.35 -0.43
N HIS A 45 -6.34 18.95 -1.06
CA HIS A 45 -6.40 20.28 -1.64
C HIS A 45 -5.74 20.28 -3.03
N GLN A 46 -6.59 20.47 -4.04
CA GLN A 46 -6.31 21.09 -5.35
C GLN A 46 -5.01 20.70 -6.04
N GLY A 47 -5.04 19.55 -6.72
CA GLY A 47 -4.09 19.21 -7.76
C GLY A 47 -4.58 17.98 -8.49
N THR A 48 -4.66 18.04 -9.82
CA THR A 48 -5.02 16.92 -10.69
C THR A 48 -4.27 15.65 -10.24
N PRO A 49 -4.94 14.48 -10.11
CA PRO A 49 -4.26 13.23 -9.79
C PRO A 49 -3.09 13.03 -10.75
N ALA A 50 -1.90 12.75 -10.22
CA ALA A 50 -0.76 12.41 -11.06
C ALA A 50 -1.19 11.27 -12.01
N PRO A 51 -0.97 11.41 -13.33
CA PRO A 51 -1.40 10.39 -14.27
C PRO A 51 -0.72 9.05 -13.90
N PRO A 52 -1.40 7.92 -14.12
CA PRO A 52 -0.81 6.63 -13.81
C PRO A 52 0.51 6.46 -14.58
N ARG A 53 1.53 5.92 -13.93
CA ARG A 53 2.91 5.77 -14.45
C ARG A 53 3.04 5.13 -15.84
N TRP A 54 2.02 4.41 -16.32
CA TRP A 54 2.00 3.84 -17.67
C TRP A 54 1.70 4.88 -18.77
N ARG A 55 1.29 6.10 -18.40
CA ARG A 55 1.01 7.22 -19.31
C ARG A 55 2.24 8.11 -19.53
N VAL A 56 3.45 7.55 -19.54
CA VAL A 56 4.59 8.24 -20.15
C VAL A 56 4.42 8.08 -21.65
N ARG A 57 4.06 9.17 -22.34
CA ARG A 57 3.99 9.21 -23.80
C ARG A 57 5.37 8.89 -24.35
N VAL A 58 5.52 7.73 -25.01
CA VAL A 58 6.69 7.48 -25.85
C VAL A 58 6.63 8.53 -26.97
N ARG A 59 7.54 9.51 -26.97
CA ARG A 59 7.67 10.46 -28.10
C ARG A 59 7.89 9.63 -29.37
N ARG A 60 7.12 9.90 -30.42
CA ARG A 60 7.35 9.20 -31.70
C ARG A 60 8.57 9.81 -32.38
N PRO A 61 9.35 9.05 -33.15
CA PRO A 61 10.59 9.52 -33.78
C PRO A 61 10.45 10.72 -34.74
N ARG A 62 9.23 11.13 -35.11
CA ARG A 62 8.99 12.22 -36.07
C ARG A 62 9.08 13.63 -35.46
N ASP A 63 9.33 13.72 -34.16
CA ASP A 63 9.34 15.00 -33.41
C ASP A 63 10.76 15.60 -33.28
N LEU A 64 11.73 15.13 -34.08
CA LEU A 64 13.14 15.56 -34.08
C LEU A 64 13.58 16.11 -35.46
N GLY A 65 12.72 16.94 -36.07
CA GLY A 65 13.03 17.70 -37.29
C GLY A 65 12.99 19.19 -36.98
#